data_AF-A9VTX6-F1
#
_entry.id   AF-A9VTX6-F1
#
_cell.length_a   1.000
_cell.length_b   1.000
_cell.length_c   1.000
_cell.angle_alpha   90.00
_cell.angle_beta   90.00
_cell.angle_gamma   90.00
#
_symmetry.space_group_name_H-M   'P 1'
#
loop_
_entity.id
_entity.type
_entity.pdbx_description
1 polymer ?
#
loop_
_entity_poly.entity_id
_entity_poly.type
_entity_poly.pdbx_seq_one_letter_code
_entity_poly.pdbx_strand_id
1 'polypeptide(L)' 'MFSNIGFPGLILILVAVLILFGPKKLPEIGKALGETLKEFKKSTKELTDEAFQEKEKNK' A
#
# COMPACT_ATOMS: atom_id res chain seq x y z
N MET A 1 -29.14 -0.96 15.41
CA MET A 1 -29.93 -0.66 14.19
C MET A 1 -29.13 -0.79 12.90
N PHE A 2 -27.82 -0.51 12.89
CA PHE A 2 -26.97 -0.60 11.68
C PHE A 2 -26.44 -2.00 11.34
N SER A 3 -26.52 -2.97 12.25
CA SER A 3 -25.97 -4.33 12.06
C SER A 3 -26.62 -5.14 10.93
N ASN A 4 -27.73 -4.66 10.35
CA ASN A 4 -28.42 -5.31 9.23
C ASN A 4 -27.99 -4.76 7.86
N ILE A 5 -27.11 -3.75 7.81
CA ILE A 5 -26.56 -3.29 6.54
C ILE A 5 -25.44 -4.28 6.17
N GLY A 6 -25.84 -5.43 5.61
CA GLY A 6 -24.91 -6.47 5.18
C GLY A 6 -24.06 -6.00 4.00
N PHE A 7 -23.70 -6.94 3.13
CA PHE A 7 -22.98 -6.64 1.90
C PHE A 7 -23.54 -5.44 1.08
N PRO A 8 -24.87 -5.22 0.97
CA PRO A 8 -25.42 -4.04 0.28
C PRO A 8 -25.00 -2.69 0.89
N GLY A 9 -24.82 -2.62 2.21
CA GLY A 9 -24.40 -1.39 2.87
C GLY A 9 -22.97 -0.98 2.56
N LEU A 10 -22.09 -1.97 2.53
CA LEU A 10 -20.69 -1.75 2.15
C LEU A 10 -20.59 -1.23 0.71
N ILE A 11 -21.43 -1.71 -0.20
CA ILE A 11 -21.50 -1.21 -1.58
C ILE A 11 -21.95 0.26 -1.61
N LEU A 12 -22.99 0.64 -0.86
CA LEU A 12 -23.44 2.03 -0.80
C LEU A 12 -22.35 2.97 -0.28
N ILE A 13 -21.63 2.56 0.78
CA ILE A 13 -20.49 3.32 1.30
C ILE A 13 -19.40 3.42 0.24
N LEU A 14 -19.07 2.32 -0.44
CA LEU A 14 -18.07 2.31 -1.50
C LEU A 14 -18.46 3.28 -2.63
N VAL A 15 -19.71 3.28 -3.08
CA VAL A 15 -20.21 4.20 -4.10
C VAL A 15 -20.10 5.65 -3.62
N ALA A 16 -20.49 5.95 -2.38
CA ALA A 16 -20.37 7.30 -1.83
C ALA A 16 -18.90 7.78 -1.79
N VAL A 17 -17.98 6.92 -1.36
CA VAL A 17 -16.54 7.19 -1.36
C VAL A 17 -16.02 7.39 -2.80
N LEU A 18 -16.45 6.57 -3.75
CA LEU A 18 -16.06 6.68 -5.16
C LEU A 18 -16.63 7.94 -5.83
N ILE A 19 -17.79 8.44 -5.44
CA ILE A 19 -18.32 9.71 -5.95
C ILE A 19 -17.54 10.89 -5.36
N LEU A 20 -17.25 10.85 -4.05
CA LEU A 20 -16.52 11.92 -3.36
C LEU A 20 -15.07 12.05 -3.84
N PHE A 21 -14.35 10.93 -3.88
CA PHE A 21 -12.93 10.93 -4.25
C PHE A 21 -12.73 10.66 -5.75
N GLY A 22 -13.68 10.03 -6.44
CA GLY A 22 -13.53 9.58 -7.81
C GLY A 22 -12.91 8.18 -7.90
N PRO A 23 -13.38 7.30 -8.80
CA PRO A 23 -12.87 5.94 -8.94
C PRO A 23 -11.42 5.87 -9.44
N LYS A 24 -10.92 6.95 -10.06
CA LYS A 24 -9.53 7.04 -10.52
C LYS A 24 -8.56 7.46 -9.40
N LYS A 25 -9.04 8.17 -8.37
CA LYS A 25 -8.16 8.69 -7.30
C LYS A 25 -7.72 7.63 -6.31
N LEU A 26 -8.59 6.67 -5.97
CA LEU A 26 -8.20 5.57 -5.07
C LEU A 26 -7.03 4.73 -5.65
N PRO A 27 -7.07 4.28 -6.93
CA PRO A 27 -5.92 3.64 -7.57
C PRO A 27 -4.69 4.53 -7.70
N GLU A 28 -4.86 5.82 -7.99
CA GLU A 28 -3.76 6.79 -8.14
C GLU A 28 -2.98 6.95 -6.83
N ILE A 29 -3.68 7.12 -5.70
CA ILE A 29 -3.08 7.18 -4.36
C ILE A 29 -2.39 5.85 -4.02
N GLY A 30 -3.06 4.72 -4.29
CA GLY A 30 -2.48 3.39 -4.05
C GLY A 30 -1.20 3.15 -4.87
N LYS A 31 -1.15 3.63 -6.12
CA LYS A 31 0.05 3.56 -6.97
C LYS A 31 1.18 4.42 -6.40
N ALA A 32 0.90 5.66 -6.02
CA ALA A 32 1.90 6.56 -5.45
C ALA A 32 2.49 5.99 -4.15
N LEU A 33 1.64 5.56 -3.21
CA LEU A 33 2.08 4.91 -1.97
C LEU A 33 2.84 3.61 -2.26
N GLY A 34 2.39 2.82 -3.23
CA GLY A 34 3.04 1.59 -3.64
C GLY A 34 4.44 1.81 -4.24
N GLU A 35 4.63 2.86 -5.03
CA GLU A 35 5.93 3.26 -5.56
C GLU A 35 6.87 3.69 -4.44
N THR A 36 6.40 4.51 -3.49
CA THR A 36 7.18 4.88 -2.29
C THR A 36 7.59 3.66 -1.47
N LEU A 37 6.67 2.73 -1.18
CA LEU A 37 6.98 1.50 -0.45
C LEU A 37 7.94 0.58 -1.23
N LYS A 38 7.85 0.55 -2.55
CA LYS A 38 8.75 -0.23 -3.42
C LYS A 38 10.18 0.30 -3.37
N GLU A 39 10.35 1.62 -3.48
CA GLU A 39 11.66 2.26 -3.35
C GLU A 39 12.24 2.07 -1.95
N PHE A 40 11.44 2.28 -0.90
CA PHE A 40 11.84 2.04 0.47
C PHE A 40 12.32 0.59 0.67
N LYS A 41 11.55 -0.40 0.20
CA LYS A 41 11.93 -1.82 0.24
C LYS A 41 13.25 -2.09 -0.49
N LYS A 42 13.47 -1.46 -1.65
CA LYS A 42 14.70 -1.62 -2.43
C LYS A 42 15.90 -1.08 -1.65
N SER A 43 15.82 0.13 -1.12
CA SER A 43 16.89 0.72 -0.31
C SER A 43 17.18 -0.09 0.94
N THR A 44 16.16 -0.55 1.68
CA THR A 44 16.38 -1.43 2.84
C THR A 44 17.07 -2.73 2.45
N LYS A 45 16.72 -3.30 1.28
CA LYS A 45 17.36 -4.51 0.79
C LYS A 45 18.83 -4.27 0.44
N GLU A 46 19.16 -3.19 -0.26
CA GLU A 46 20.55 -2.84 -0.61
C GLU A 46 21.40 -2.70 0.66
N LEU A 47 20.93 -1.95 1.66
CA LEU A 47 21.61 -1.80 2.96
C LEU A 47 21.82 -3.14 3.68
N THR A 48 20.83 -4.02 3.60
CA THR A 48 20.88 -5.34 4.22
C THR A 48 21.89 -6.25 3.50
N ASP A 49 21.86 -6.27 2.17
CA ASP A 49 22.79 -7.03 1.35
C ASP A 49 24.24 -6.56 1.55
N GLU A 50 24.48 -5.24 1.63
CA GLU A 50 25.80 -4.66 1.95
C GLU A 50 26.31 -5.12 3.32
N ALA A 51 25.46 -5.12 4.34
CA ALA A 51 25.81 -5.58 5.70
C ALA A 51 26.16 -7.08 5.73
N PHE A 52 25.49 -7.91 4.93
CA PHE A 52 25.80 -9.33 4.80
C PHE A 52 27.12 -9.58 4.06
N GLN A 53 27.42 -8.82 3.00
CA GLN A 53 28.65 -8.94 2.22
C GLN A 53 29.90 -8.52 3.03
N GLU A 54 29.80 -7.47 3.84
CA GLU A 54 30.92 -7.03 4.68
C GLU A 54 31.28 -8.03 5.79
N LYS A 55 30.27 -8.72 6.34
CA LYS A 55 30.47 -9.84 7.29
C LYS A 55 31.21 -11.02 6.68
N GLU A 56 30.97 -11.33 5.40
CA GLU A 56 31.57 -12.49 4.74
C GLU A 56 33.02 -12.22 4.32
N LYS A 57 33.34 -10.99 3.89
CA LYS A 57 34.70 -10.63 3.45
C LYS A 57 35.72 -10.52 4.59
N ASN A 58 35.28 -10.25 5.82
CA ASN A 58 36.14 -10.09 6.99
C ASN A 58 36.19 -11.36 7.89
N LYS A 59 35.76 -12.51 7.38
CA LYS A 59 35.85 -13.79 8.07
C LYS A 59 36.71 -14.76 7.28
#